data_AF-A0A2N3VD88-F1
#
_entry.id   AF-A0A2N3VD88-F1
#
_cell.length_a   1.000
_cell.length_b   1.000
_cell.length_c   1.000
_cell.angle_alpha   90.00
_cell.angle_beta   90.00
_cell.angle_gamma   90.00
#
_symmetry.space_group_name_H-M   'P 1'
#
loop_
_entity.id
_entity.type
_entity.pdbx_description
1 polymer ?
#
loop_
_entity_poly.entity_id
_entity_poly.type
_entity_poly.pdbx_seq_one_letter_code
_entity_poly.pdbx_strand_id
1 'polypeptide(L)'
;MTDSNTAAVADQLAGALDNYIVGALEAIGALDLADMTRERIAETAPTLAASLCSDDDEVAAQTVIDLAGVAWPEEPEPVWWRTPVGRMVGRSVGRDDTESVSYSVAAAMLGVATGTVKSMMARERTDLDRHPDGGLTRASVLARIARLDRP
;
A
#
# COMPACT_ATOMS: atom_id res chain seq x y z
N MET A 1 -2.72 -7.44 -19.37
CA MET A 1 -1.73 -7.47 -18.27
C MET A 1 -2.25 -6.71 -17.04
N THR A 2 -3.01 -5.63 -17.21
CA THR A 2 -3.71 -4.88 -16.15
C THR A 2 -4.69 -5.75 -15.35
N ASP A 3 -5.50 -6.60 -16.01
CA ASP A 3 -6.48 -7.48 -15.34
C ASP A 3 -5.86 -8.43 -14.31
N SER A 4 -4.64 -8.93 -14.56
CA SER A 4 -3.97 -9.88 -13.65
C SER A 4 -3.44 -9.19 -12.39
N ASN A 5 -3.14 -7.89 -12.45
CA ASN A 5 -2.68 -7.13 -11.27
C ASN A 5 -3.89 -6.72 -10.40
N THR A 6 -4.98 -6.27 -11.02
CA THR A 6 -6.21 -5.93 -10.30
C THR A 6 -6.81 -7.16 -9.60
N ALA A 7 -6.77 -8.33 -10.21
CA ALA A 7 -7.17 -9.59 -9.57
C ALA A 7 -6.32 -9.90 -8.31
N ALA A 8 -5.00 -9.78 -8.41
CA ALA A 8 -4.11 -10.00 -7.26
C ALA A 8 -4.34 -8.99 -6.12
N VAL A 9 -4.70 -7.74 -6.44
CA VAL A 9 -5.11 -6.73 -5.47
C VAL A 9 -6.44 -7.12 -4.81
N ALA A 10 -7.42 -7.59 -5.59
CA ALA A 10 -8.71 -8.03 -5.07
C ALA A 10 -8.57 -9.21 -4.11
N ASP A 11 -7.78 -10.23 -4.45
CA ASP A 11 -7.55 -11.39 -3.60
C ASP A 11 -6.90 -11.01 -2.28
N GLN A 12 -5.88 -10.15 -2.33
CA GLN A 12 -5.21 -9.69 -1.12
C GLN A 12 -6.14 -8.82 -0.24
N LEU A 13 -6.95 -7.93 -0.85
CA LEU A 13 -7.95 -7.14 -0.13
C LEU A 13 -8.98 -8.04 0.54
N ALA A 14 -9.51 -9.03 -0.18
CA ALA A 14 -10.48 -9.97 0.37
C ALA A 14 -9.93 -10.69 1.61
N GLY A 15 -8.69 -11.19 1.54
CA GLY A 15 -8.04 -11.82 2.69
C GLY A 15 -7.80 -10.88 3.87
N ALA A 16 -7.47 -9.61 3.62
CA ALA A 16 -7.29 -8.62 4.68
C ALA A 16 -8.62 -8.29 5.38
N LEU A 17 -9.68 -8.07 4.60
CA LEU A 17 -11.02 -7.79 5.12
C LEU A 17 -11.60 -8.98 5.89
N ASP A 18 -11.39 -10.20 5.41
CA ASP A 18 -11.81 -11.43 6.10
C ASP A 18 -11.10 -11.52 7.46
N ASN A 19 -9.77 -11.46 7.48
CA ASN A 19 -9.00 -11.53 8.72
C ASN A 19 -9.43 -10.48 9.76
N TYR A 20 -9.76 -9.27 9.34
CA TYR A 20 -10.15 -8.20 10.25
C TYR A 20 -11.63 -8.30 10.68
N ILE A 21 -12.56 -8.24 9.71
CA ILE A 21 -13.99 -8.10 9.99
C ILE A 21 -14.59 -9.45 10.38
N VAL A 22 -14.32 -10.49 9.59
CA VAL A 22 -14.86 -11.83 9.84
C VAL A 22 -14.23 -12.40 11.11
N GLY A 23 -12.92 -12.23 11.29
CA GLY A 23 -12.25 -12.61 12.54
C GLY A 23 -12.86 -11.95 13.78
N ALA A 24 -13.23 -10.67 13.72
CA ALA A 24 -13.91 -9.98 14.82
C ALA A 24 -15.32 -10.50 15.10
N LEU A 25 -16.09 -10.84 14.06
CA LEU A 25 -17.44 -11.41 14.19
C LEU A 25 -17.39 -12.82 14.77
N GLU A 26 -16.46 -13.65 14.33
CA GLU A 26 -16.25 -14.99 14.86
C GLU A 26 -15.83 -14.94 16.33
N ALA A 27 -14.98 -13.99 16.72
CA ALA A 27 -14.52 -13.82 18.10
C ALA A 27 -15.65 -13.54 19.09
N ILE A 28 -16.75 -12.92 18.65
CA ILE A 28 -17.95 -12.66 19.48
C ILE A 28 -19.05 -13.71 19.29
N GLY A 29 -18.82 -14.74 18.48
CA GLY A 29 -19.76 -15.83 18.21
C GLY A 29 -20.86 -15.50 17.20
N ALA A 30 -20.73 -14.41 16.44
CA ALA A 30 -21.70 -13.99 15.41
C ALA A 30 -21.44 -14.69 14.07
N LEU A 31 -21.54 -16.03 14.05
CA LEU A 31 -21.11 -16.87 12.94
C LEU A 31 -21.96 -16.70 11.67
N ASP A 32 -23.25 -16.46 11.81
CA ASP A 32 -24.16 -16.18 10.69
C ASP A 32 -23.79 -14.87 9.97
N LEU A 33 -23.48 -13.83 10.75
CA LEU A 33 -22.99 -12.56 10.21
C LEU A 33 -21.60 -12.71 9.58
N ALA A 34 -20.73 -13.55 10.15
CA ALA A 34 -19.41 -13.85 9.60
C ALA A 34 -19.53 -14.47 8.19
N ASP A 35 -20.40 -15.46 8.01
CA ASP A 35 -20.64 -16.09 6.72
C ASP A 35 -21.24 -15.13 5.68
N MET A 36 -22.26 -14.35 6.08
CA MET A 36 -22.82 -13.29 5.22
C MET A 36 -21.76 -12.25 4.82
N THR A 37 -20.85 -11.93 5.74
CA THR A 37 -19.77 -10.96 5.49
C THR A 37 -18.76 -11.50 4.49
N ARG A 38 -18.42 -12.80 4.52
CA ARG A 38 -17.53 -13.43 3.54
C ARG A 38 -18.07 -13.31 2.11
N GLU A 39 -19.35 -13.62 1.93
CA GLU A 39 -20.01 -13.47 0.63
C GLU A 39 -19.93 -12.02 0.16
N ARG A 40 -20.19 -11.08 1.06
CA ARG A 40 -20.13 -9.65 0.74
C ARG A 40 -18.72 -9.16 0.40
N ILE A 41 -17.71 -9.66 1.08
CA ILE A 41 -16.29 -9.37 0.79
C ILE A 41 -15.94 -9.86 -0.61
N ALA A 42 -16.33 -11.09 -0.97
CA ALA A 42 -16.06 -11.66 -2.29
C ALA A 42 -16.67 -10.84 -3.43
N GLU A 43 -17.87 -10.29 -3.22
CA GLU A 43 -18.52 -9.38 -4.18
C GLU A 43 -17.86 -8.00 -4.25
N THR A 44 -17.41 -7.46 -3.12
CA THR A 44 -17.00 -6.05 -3.00
C THR A 44 -15.52 -5.85 -3.32
N ALA A 45 -14.67 -6.83 -2.97
CA ALA A 45 -13.22 -6.73 -3.14
C ALA A 45 -12.77 -6.43 -4.59
N PRO A 46 -13.37 -7.01 -5.65
CA PRO A 46 -13.03 -6.65 -7.03
C PRO A 46 -13.31 -5.17 -7.36
N THR A 47 -14.39 -4.60 -6.81
CA THR A 47 -14.77 -3.20 -7.04
C THR A 47 -13.82 -2.25 -6.32
N LEU A 48 -13.45 -2.57 -5.07
CA LEU A 48 -12.46 -1.82 -4.32
C LEU A 48 -11.08 -1.90 -4.98
N ALA A 49 -10.68 -3.07 -5.46
CA ALA A 49 -9.44 -3.25 -6.20
C ALA A 49 -9.41 -2.43 -7.49
N ALA A 50 -10.52 -2.40 -8.24
CA ALA A 50 -10.63 -1.55 -9.43
C ALA A 50 -10.48 -0.07 -9.10
N SER A 51 -11.08 0.39 -7.99
CA SER A 51 -10.98 1.78 -7.53
C SER A 51 -9.55 2.11 -7.09
N LEU A 52 -8.89 1.20 -6.38
CA LEU A 52 -7.49 1.33 -5.95
C LEU A 52 -6.49 1.31 -7.12
N CYS A 53 -6.80 0.55 -8.18
CA CYS A 53 -6.01 0.47 -9.40
C CYS A 53 -6.40 1.53 -10.45
N SER A 54 -7.36 2.40 -10.14
CA SER A 54 -7.83 3.43 -11.06
C SER A 54 -6.68 4.33 -11.50
N ASP A 55 -6.74 4.80 -12.75
CA ASP A 55 -5.88 5.89 -13.22
C ASP A 55 -6.42 7.27 -12.80
N ASP A 56 -7.62 7.32 -12.21
CA ASP A 56 -8.14 8.49 -11.49
C ASP A 56 -7.55 8.50 -10.07
N ASP A 57 -6.66 9.46 -9.84
CA ASP A 57 -5.92 9.58 -8.59
C ASP A 57 -6.81 9.93 -7.39
N GLU A 58 -7.88 10.71 -7.59
CA GLU A 58 -8.80 11.07 -6.51
C GLU A 58 -9.56 9.83 -6.05
N VAL A 59 -10.02 9.00 -6.99
CA VAL A 59 -10.68 7.72 -6.69
C VAL A 59 -9.73 6.78 -5.94
N ALA A 60 -8.48 6.64 -6.41
CA ALA A 60 -7.50 5.76 -5.79
C ALA A 60 -7.10 6.23 -4.38
N ALA A 61 -6.92 7.54 -4.19
CA ALA A 61 -6.59 8.14 -2.89
C ALA A 61 -7.75 8.01 -1.89
N GLN A 62 -8.98 8.31 -2.32
CA GLN A 62 -10.16 8.16 -1.46
C GLN A 62 -10.36 6.70 -1.05
N THR A 63 -10.17 5.75 -1.98
CA THR A 63 -10.24 4.31 -1.68
C THR A 63 -9.19 3.91 -0.63
N VAL A 64 -8.01 4.54 -0.64
CA VAL A 64 -7.02 4.30 0.42
C VAL A 64 -7.47 4.83 1.75
N ILE A 65 -8.00 6.05 1.80
CA ILE A 65 -8.51 6.65 3.03
C ILE A 65 -9.63 5.79 3.63
N ASP A 66 -10.56 5.33 2.80
CA ASP A 66 -11.73 4.56 3.23
C ASP A 66 -11.36 3.17 3.80
N LEU A 67 -10.26 2.59 3.34
CA LEU A 67 -9.79 1.26 3.76
C LEU A 67 -8.68 1.30 4.83
N ALA A 68 -8.21 2.51 5.18
CA ALA A 68 -7.17 2.69 6.17
C ALA A 68 -7.59 2.14 7.54
N GLY A 69 -6.69 1.43 8.21
CA GLY A 69 -6.94 0.81 9.51
C GLY A 69 -7.77 -0.48 9.48
N VAL A 70 -8.25 -0.89 8.29
CA VAL A 70 -8.99 -2.14 8.11
C VAL A 70 -8.22 -3.10 7.20
N ALA A 71 -7.80 -2.64 6.02
CA ALA A 71 -7.19 -3.51 5.00
C ALA A 71 -5.67 -3.66 5.11
N TRP A 72 -5.03 -2.89 6.00
CA TRP A 72 -3.58 -2.96 6.25
C TRP A 72 -3.20 -2.43 7.62
N PRO A 73 -2.02 -2.83 8.14
CA PRO A 73 -1.51 -2.33 9.42
C PRO A 73 -1.24 -0.82 9.39
N GLU A 74 -1.38 -0.16 10.54
CA GLU A 74 -1.01 1.26 10.73
C GLU A 74 0.47 1.50 10.45
N GLU A 75 1.33 0.56 10.86
CA GLU A 75 2.77 0.58 10.62
C GLU A 75 3.20 -0.63 9.78
N PRO A 76 3.07 -0.57 8.43
CA PRO A 76 3.41 -1.69 7.57
C PRO A 76 4.91 -1.98 7.55
N GLU A 77 5.24 -3.25 7.76
CA GLU A 77 6.60 -3.74 7.63
C GLU A 77 7.15 -3.58 6.20
N PRO A 78 8.48 -3.54 6.03
CA PRO A 78 9.06 -3.25 4.74
C PRO A 78 8.69 -4.22 3.61
N VAL A 79 8.44 -5.49 3.93
CA VAL A 79 8.01 -6.49 2.96
C VAL A 79 6.58 -6.25 2.46
N TRP A 80 5.72 -5.64 3.27
CA TRP A 80 4.33 -5.40 2.93
C TRP A 80 4.17 -4.45 1.74
N TRP A 81 5.04 -3.45 1.62
CA TRP A 81 5.05 -2.50 0.50
C TRP A 81 5.28 -3.14 -0.86
N ARG A 82 5.85 -4.35 -0.89
CA ARG A 82 6.06 -5.13 -2.13
C ARG A 82 4.85 -5.97 -2.52
N THR A 83 3.81 -6.03 -1.70
CA THR A 83 2.58 -6.76 -2.02
C THR A 83 1.74 -6.01 -3.06
N PRO A 84 0.84 -6.68 -3.81
CA PRO A 84 -0.06 -6.02 -4.75
C PRO A 84 -0.79 -4.79 -4.18
N VAL A 85 -1.42 -4.92 -3.00
CA VAL A 85 -2.09 -3.80 -2.30
C VAL A 85 -1.08 -2.76 -1.87
N GLY A 86 0.03 -3.17 -1.25
CA GLY A 86 1.07 -2.25 -0.76
C GLY A 86 1.63 -1.36 -1.87
N ARG A 87 1.78 -1.88 -3.10
CA ARG A 87 2.19 -1.09 -4.26
C ARG A 87 1.14 -0.07 -4.70
N MET A 88 -0.16 -0.41 -4.64
CA MET A 88 -1.23 0.52 -5.03
C MET A 88 -1.45 1.60 -3.98
N VAL A 89 -1.41 1.25 -2.69
CA VAL A 89 -1.38 2.24 -1.60
C VAL A 89 -0.15 3.13 -1.72
N GLY A 90 1.00 2.51 -2.01
CA GLY A 90 2.23 3.19 -2.36
C GLY A 90 2.14 4.04 -3.63
N ARG A 91 1.16 3.88 -4.51
CA ARG A 91 0.93 4.80 -5.64
C ARG A 91 0.04 5.97 -5.22
N SER A 92 -1.02 5.74 -4.43
CA SER A 92 -2.07 6.72 -4.15
C SER A 92 -1.78 7.74 -3.04
N VAL A 93 -0.96 7.42 -2.03
CA VAL A 93 -0.57 8.34 -0.92
C VAL A 93 0.41 9.45 -1.36
N GLY A 94 0.22 10.06 -2.54
CA GLY A 94 1.05 11.18 -3.00
C GLY A 94 1.34 11.15 -4.49
N ARG A 95 0.51 11.88 -5.24
CA ARG A 95 0.81 12.33 -6.60
C ARG A 95 0.94 13.84 -6.73
N ASP A 96 1.03 14.53 -5.60
CA ASP A 96 1.72 15.81 -5.60
C ASP A 96 3.20 15.48 -5.36
N ASP A 97 4.06 15.77 -6.35
CA ASP A 97 5.52 15.56 -6.24
C ASP A 97 6.15 16.39 -5.10
N THR A 98 5.32 17.17 -4.40
CA THR A 98 5.54 17.98 -3.22
C THR A 98 5.30 17.24 -1.88
N GLU A 99 4.90 15.97 -1.88
CA GLU A 99 4.67 15.25 -0.63
C GLU A 99 5.97 14.58 -0.13
N SER A 100 6.49 15.13 0.97
CA SER A 100 7.64 14.60 1.67
C SER A 100 7.32 13.28 2.36
N VAL A 101 8.16 12.26 2.14
CA VAL A 101 8.23 11.09 3.01
C VAL A 101 9.41 11.21 3.96
N SER A 102 9.17 10.89 5.23
CA SER A 102 10.24 10.85 6.24
C SER A 102 11.25 9.74 5.91
N TYR A 103 12.47 9.86 6.42
CA TYR A 103 13.50 8.84 6.23
C TYR A 103 13.11 7.47 6.78
N SER A 104 12.32 7.41 7.85
CA SER A 104 11.83 6.13 8.42
C SER A 104 10.78 5.49 7.51
N VAL A 105 9.83 6.28 6.99
CA VAL A 105 8.83 5.80 6.03
C VAL A 105 9.51 5.33 4.76
N ALA A 106 10.43 6.10 4.19
CA ALA A 106 11.19 5.70 3.00
C ALA A 106 12.00 4.40 3.24
N ALA A 107 12.61 4.24 4.42
CA ALA A 107 13.34 3.03 4.77
C ALA A 107 12.44 1.81 4.87
N ALA A 108 11.25 1.99 5.48
CA ALA A 108 10.21 0.97 5.50
C ALA A 108 9.78 0.62 4.07
N MET A 109 9.43 1.58 3.23
CA MET A 109 9.05 1.32 1.84
C MET A 109 10.13 0.57 1.04
N LEU A 110 11.42 0.84 1.31
CA LEU A 110 12.53 0.25 0.57
C LEU A 110 12.98 -1.13 1.07
N GLY A 111 12.55 -1.61 2.24
CA GLY A 111 13.11 -2.86 2.77
C GLY A 111 14.41 -2.72 3.54
N VAL A 112 14.76 -1.53 4.04
CA VAL A 112 16.10 -1.26 4.60
C VAL A 112 16.01 -0.50 5.93
N ALA A 113 17.14 -0.44 6.65
CA ALA A 113 17.24 0.39 7.85
C ALA A 113 17.27 1.90 7.49
N THR A 114 16.76 2.76 8.37
CA THR A 114 16.80 4.23 8.21
C THR A 114 18.22 4.77 7.99
N GLY A 115 19.23 4.16 8.65
CA GLY A 115 20.63 4.50 8.46
C GLY A 115 21.15 4.17 7.05
N THR A 116 20.59 3.14 6.41
CA THR A 116 20.92 2.76 5.02
C THR A 116 20.43 3.82 4.04
N VAL A 117 19.21 4.35 4.24
CA VAL A 117 18.69 5.45 3.42
C VAL A 117 19.54 6.71 3.56
N LYS A 118 19.93 7.07 4.79
CA LYS A 118 20.85 8.19 5.03
C LYS A 118 22.20 7.98 4.33
N SER A 119 22.70 6.75 4.34
CA SER A 119 23.94 6.38 3.64
C SER A 119 23.81 6.43 2.13
N MET A 120 22.65 6.06 1.56
CA MET A 120 22.36 6.20 0.12
C MET A 120 22.40 7.67 -0.29
N MET A 121 21.75 8.54 0.48
CA MET A 121 21.72 9.98 0.24
C MET A 121 23.08 10.68 0.39
N ALA A 122 24.03 10.06 1.08
CA ALA A 122 25.39 10.57 1.21
C ALA A 122 26.30 10.21 0.02
N ARG A 123 25.85 9.31 -0.88
CA ARG A 123 26.61 8.92 -2.08
C ARG A 123 26.35 9.92 -3.20
N GLU A 124 27.36 10.20 -4.02
CA GLU A 124 27.24 11.09 -5.20
C GLU A 124 26.23 10.61 -6.23
N ARG A 125 26.00 9.28 -6.30
CA ARG A 125 25.04 8.67 -7.23
C ARG A 125 23.94 7.98 -6.43
N THR A 126 22.93 8.76 -6.06
CA THR A 126 21.67 8.28 -5.49
C THR A 126 20.55 8.48 -6.50
N ASP A 127 19.58 7.57 -6.49
CA ASP A 127 18.34 7.63 -7.27
C ASP A 127 17.14 8.03 -6.39
N LEU A 128 17.44 8.55 -5.19
CA LEU A 128 16.52 9.16 -4.23
C LEU A 128 16.75 10.67 -4.21
N ASP A 129 15.66 11.44 -4.23
CA ASP A 129 15.69 12.90 -4.25
C ASP A 129 15.26 13.47 -2.89
N ARG A 130 15.88 14.57 -2.47
CA ARG A 130 15.48 15.32 -1.27
C ARG A 130 14.24 16.16 -1.57
N HIS A 131 13.30 16.15 -0.64
CA HIS A 131 12.17 17.06 -0.69
C HIS A 131 12.52 18.42 -0.04
N PRO A 132 12.12 19.58 -0.61
CA PRO A 132 12.41 20.90 -0.06
C PRO A 132 11.93 21.10 1.39
N ASP A 133 10.79 20.50 1.76
CA ASP A 133 10.24 20.57 3.11
C ASP A 133 10.91 19.58 4.10
N GLY A 134 12.04 18.99 3.71
CA GLY A 134 12.74 17.94 4.46
C GLY A 134 12.29 16.54 4.06
N GLY A 135 13.08 15.51 4.40
CA GLY A 135 12.79 14.13 3.98
C GLY A 135 13.17 13.83 2.53
N LEU A 136 12.49 12.87 1.91
CA LEU A 136 12.70 12.45 0.53
C LEU A 136 11.44 12.68 -0.30
N THR A 137 11.60 12.90 -1.61
CA THR A 137 10.45 12.91 -2.51
C THR A 137 9.92 11.49 -2.61
N ARG A 138 8.61 11.34 -2.44
CA ARG A 138 7.94 10.05 -2.55
C ARG A 138 8.16 9.40 -3.92
N ALA A 139 8.09 10.19 -4.99
CA ALA A 139 8.29 9.75 -6.36
C ALA A 139 9.62 9.01 -6.56
N SER A 140 10.72 9.53 -5.99
CA SER A 140 12.03 8.89 -6.10
C SER A 140 12.12 7.55 -5.37
N VAL A 141 11.46 7.42 -4.21
CA VAL A 141 11.38 6.18 -3.43
C VAL A 141 10.62 5.10 -4.20
N LEU A 142 9.45 5.44 -4.75
CA LEU A 142 8.63 4.51 -5.53
C LEU A 142 9.31 4.08 -6.83
N ALA A 143 9.93 5.03 -7.54
CA ALA A 143 10.69 4.73 -8.75
C ALA A 143 11.83 3.74 -8.48
N ARG A 144 12.44 3.83 -7.30
CA ARG A 144 13.46 2.86 -6.86
C ARG A 144 12.88 1.48 -6.59
N ILE A 145 11.74 1.38 -5.90
CA ILE A 145 11.05 0.09 -5.67
C ILE A 145 10.73 -0.59 -7.00
N ALA A 146 10.16 0.15 -7.95
CA ALA A 146 9.85 -0.37 -9.28
C ALA A 146 11.09 -0.87 -10.05
N ARG A 147 12.28 -0.30 -9.79
CA ARG A 147 13.54 -0.80 -10.36
C ARG A 147 14.05 -2.07 -9.68
N LEU A 148 13.86 -2.20 -8.38
CA LEU A 148 14.27 -3.39 -7.62
C LEU A 148 13.46 -4.64 -8.00
N ASP A 149 12.25 -4.44 -8.50
CA ASP A 149 11.34 -5.53 -8.93
C ASP A 149 11.58 -6.01 -10.38
N ARG A 150 12.49 -5.39 -11.16
CA ARG A 150 12.88 -5.90 -12.49
C ARG A 150 13.95 -7.00 -12.34
N PRO A 151 13.78 -8.18 -12.99
CA PRO A 151 14.74 -9.28 -12.97
C PRO A 151 16.06 -8.94 -13.67
#